data_AF-A0A928FQA5-F1
#
_entry.id   AF-A0A928FQA5-F1
#
_cell.length_a   1.000
_cell.length_b   1.000
_cell.length_c   1.000
_cell.angle_alpha   90.00
_cell.angle_beta   90.00
_cell.angle_gamma   90.00
#
_symmetry.space_group_name_H-M   'P 1'
#
loop_
_entity.id
_entity.type
_entity.pdbx_description
1 polymer ?
#
loop_
_entity_poly.entity_id
_entity_poly.type
_entity_poly.pdbx_seq_one_letter_code
_entity_poly.pdbx_strand_id
1 'polypeptide(L)'
;MKKSPLEKIITFLILIIFSPLIIFALICASIITLFSIPKSKKNYKISAYFNDIGSPYYLGIEKSKEYKFYNSAKARMLPIKYIKQKSNGFEYFIFDNTAYIFPNFTKLSFSEENCIWQTYWDGYSSELEKEYQIMLKQFDAPMEIPVKFLIERTIIDVPNIEGLTLPDCVYLTQNYEYAFKNDDIRLLSRLPQTSEELYEMMLLTPDIVGSFKLSNGSIHWHITKEIYAEITADSRDGYFCVSKKTFDTWEENITHWHPTPDDIYYDVCQIGLQGHILVVQNDSILYMGNKNSCPYNQDNAKARNIRFYSIEE
;
A
#
# COMPACT_ATOMS: atom_id res chain seq x y z
N MET A 1 39.89 -8.75 -17.02
CA MET A 1 41.07 -7.97 -16.57
C MET A 1 41.44 -8.40 -15.15
N LYS A 2 42.71 -8.75 -14.89
CA LYS A 2 43.17 -9.10 -13.53
C LYS A 2 43.37 -7.81 -12.73
N LYS A 3 42.65 -7.65 -11.61
CA LYS A 3 42.81 -6.50 -10.70
C LYS A 3 44.27 -6.36 -10.24
N SER A 4 44.77 -5.13 -10.24
CA SER A 4 46.13 -4.83 -9.80
C SER A 4 46.31 -5.15 -8.30
N PRO A 5 47.54 -5.40 -7.82
CA PRO A 5 47.79 -5.67 -6.39
C PRO A 5 47.26 -4.56 -5.48
N LEU A 6 47.36 -3.30 -5.93
CA LEU A 6 46.89 -2.12 -5.21
C LEU A 6 45.35 -2.08 -5.12
N GLU A 7 44.65 -2.41 -6.22
CA GLU A 7 43.18 -2.50 -6.22
C GLU A 7 42.66 -3.58 -5.26
N LYS A 8 43.39 -4.68 -5.11
CA LYS A 8 43.04 -5.74 -4.14
C LYS A 8 43.20 -5.27 -2.70
N ILE A 9 44.29 -4.53 -2.40
CA ILE A 9 44.54 -3.98 -1.06
C ILE A 9 43.49 -2.92 -0.70
N ILE A 10 43.13 -2.04 -1.63
CA ILE A 10 42.08 -1.03 -1.42
C ILE A 10 40.72 -1.69 -1.19
N THR A 11 40.35 -2.69 -2.00
CA THR A 11 39.10 -3.43 -1.81
C THR A 11 39.04 -4.10 -0.43
N PHE A 12 40.17 -4.67 0.01
CA PHE A 12 40.28 -5.32 1.32
C PHE A 12 40.17 -4.33 2.49
N LEU A 13 40.80 -3.15 2.38
CA LEU A 13 40.68 -2.09 3.38
C LEU A 13 39.25 -1.54 3.48
N ILE A 14 38.58 -1.33 2.34
CA ILE A 14 37.16 -0.91 2.30
C ILE A 14 36.29 -1.97 3.02
N LEU A 15 36.47 -3.25 2.72
CA LEU A 15 35.74 -4.32 3.41
C LEU A 15 35.96 -4.31 4.92
N ILE A 16 37.20 -4.10 5.39
CA ILE A 16 37.49 -4.02 6.83
C ILE A 16 36.81 -2.80 7.45
N ILE A 17 36.92 -1.63 6.84
CA ILE A 17 36.38 -0.36 7.35
C ILE A 17 34.84 -0.41 7.42
N PHE A 18 34.18 -0.97 6.41
CA PHE A 18 32.73 -1.10 6.39
C PHE A 18 32.20 -2.36 7.07
N SER A 19 33.07 -3.32 7.44
CA SER A 19 32.63 -4.56 8.11
C SER A 19 31.83 -4.32 9.39
N PRO A 20 32.17 -3.35 10.29
CA PRO A 20 31.36 -3.11 11.48
C PRO A 20 29.97 -2.57 11.13
N LEU A 21 29.86 -1.72 10.10
CA LEU A 21 28.59 -1.20 9.58
C LEU A 21 27.73 -2.32 8.97
N ILE A 22 28.34 -3.22 8.19
CA ILE A 22 27.65 -4.38 7.61
C ILE A 22 27.17 -5.32 8.73
N ILE A 23 28.03 -5.63 9.71
CA ILE A 23 27.69 -6.47 10.85
C ILE A 23 26.55 -5.83 11.67
N PHE A 24 26.63 -4.52 11.94
CA PHE A 24 25.58 -3.80 12.64
C PHE A 24 24.26 -3.83 11.87
N ALA A 25 24.26 -3.56 10.57
CA ALA A 25 23.07 -3.64 9.72
C ALA A 25 22.46 -5.06 9.72
N LEU A 26 23.29 -6.11 9.66
CA LEU A 26 22.85 -7.50 9.75
C LEU A 26 22.22 -7.83 11.11
N ILE A 27 22.79 -7.33 12.21
CA ILE A 27 22.23 -7.50 13.56
C ILE A 27 20.87 -6.79 13.65
N CYS A 28 20.77 -5.54 13.20
CA CYS A 28 19.51 -4.79 13.18
C CYS A 28 18.44 -5.50 12.34
N ALA A 29 18.77 -5.94 11.12
CA ALA A 29 17.86 -6.70 10.27
C ALA A 29 17.43 -8.02 10.92
N SER A 30 18.35 -8.72 11.59
CA SER A 30 18.05 -9.97 12.32
C SER A 30 17.12 -9.73 13.50
N ILE A 31 17.32 -8.64 14.25
CA ILE A 31 16.44 -8.25 15.36
C ILE A 31 15.05 -7.90 14.82
N ILE A 32 14.95 -7.06 13.80
CA ILE A 32 13.68 -6.67 13.18
C ILE A 32 12.91 -7.90 12.70
N THR A 33 13.59 -8.84 12.01
CA THR A 33 12.96 -10.07 11.54
C THR A 33 12.55 -10.98 12.70
N LEU A 34 13.38 -11.14 13.74
CA LEU A 34 13.07 -11.96 14.92
C LEU A 34 11.81 -11.49 15.65
N PHE A 35 11.57 -10.18 15.73
CA PHE A 35 10.38 -9.63 16.38
C PHE A 35 9.18 -9.50 15.44
N SER A 36 9.41 -9.25 14.14
CA SER A 36 8.32 -9.07 13.17
C SER A 36 7.69 -10.40 12.74
N ILE A 37 8.49 -11.46 12.58
CA ILE A 37 8.01 -12.77 12.11
C ILE A 37 6.96 -13.40 13.04
N PRO A 38 7.13 -13.42 14.39
CA PRO A 38 6.13 -13.99 15.28
C PRO A 38 4.79 -13.24 15.23
N LYS A 39 4.83 -11.90 15.20
CA LYS A 39 3.62 -11.06 15.09
C LYS A 39 2.92 -11.32 13.76
N SER A 40 3.68 -11.29 12.66
CA SER A 40 3.16 -11.54 11.33
C SER A 40 2.54 -12.94 11.22
N LYS A 41 3.27 -13.97 11.64
CA LYS A 41 2.77 -15.35 11.67
C LYS A 41 1.51 -15.50 12.52
N LYS A 42 1.38 -14.75 13.62
CA LYS A 42 0.16 -14.74 14.45
C LYS A 42 -1.01 -14.09 13.71
N ASN A 43 -0.81 -12.92 13.11
CA ASN A 43 -1.81 -12.22 12.31
C ASN A 43 -2.30 -13.09 11.14
N TYR A 44 -1.36 -13.70 10.43
CA TYR A 44 -1.65 -14.65 9.35
C TYR A 44 -2.56 -15.78 9.82
N LYS A 45 -2.23 -16.44 10.95
CA LYS A 45 -2.99 -17.59 11.49
C LYS A 45 -4.41 -17.27 11.92
N ILE A 46 -4.76 -16.01 12.16
CA ILE A 46 -6.13 -15.60 12.52
C ILE A 46 -6.90 -15.02 11.33
N SER A 47 -6.24 -14.86 10.18
CA SER A 47 -6.85 -14.28 8.98
C SER A 47 -7.85 -15.23 8.31
N ALA A 48 -8.82 -14.67 7.58
CA ALA A 48 -9.75 -15.46 6.76
C ALA A 48 -8.99 -16.22 5.66
N TYR A 49 -7.96 -15.59 5.08
CA TYR A 49 -7.10 -16.23 4.07
C TYR A 49 -6.49 -17.55 4.57
N PHE A 50 -5.91 -17.56 5.78
CA PHE A 50 -5.37 -18.79 6.35
C PHE A 50 -6.47 -19.82 6.65
N ASN A 51 -7.57 -19.39 7.26
CA ASN A 51 -8.64 -20.31 7.66
C ASN A 51 -9.31 -21.01 6.48
N ASP A 52 -9.48 -20.30 5.36
CA ASP A 52 -10.21 -20.81 4.20
C ASP A 52 -9.29 -21.49 3.18
N ILE A 53 -8.05 -21.01 3.00
CA ILE A 53 -7.12 -21.50 1.95
C ILE A 53 -6.02 -22.39 2.53
N GLY A 54 -5.60 -22.15 3.78
CA GLY A 54 -4.63 -23.00 4.47
C GLY A 54 -3.20 -22.97 3.90
N SER A 55 -2.84 -21.96 3.11
CA SER A 55 -1.50 -21.84 2.53
C SER A 55 -0.39 -21.84 3.62
N PRO A 56 0.81 -22.33 3.33
CA PRO A 56 1.93 -22.20 4.25
C PRO A 56 2.31 -20.73 4.46
N TYR A 57 2.63 -20.36 5.69
CA TYR A 57 3.19 -19.05 5.99
C TYR A 57 4.57 -18.88 5.33
N TYR A 58 4.78 -17.75 4.67
CA TYR A 58 6.09 -17.27 4.23
C TYR A 58 6.27 -15.80 4.59
N LEU A 59 7.52 -15.35 4.68
CA LEU A 59 7.82 -13.95 5.03
C LEU A 59 7.26 -13.01 3.96
N GLY A 60 6.45 -12.05 4.38
CA GLY A 60 5.82 -11.09 3.46
C GLY A 60 4.45 -11.52 2.94
N ILE A 61 3.88 -12.66 3.37
CA ILE A 61 2.54 -13.10 2.97
C ILE A 61 1.46 -12.05 3.24
N GLU A 62 1.55 -11.31 4.36
CA GLU A 62 0.61 -10.22 4.68
C GLU A 62 0.67 -9.04 3.69
N LYS A 63 1.76 -8.94 2.93
CA LYS A 63 1.95 -7.94 1.88
C LYS A 63 1.55 -8.46 0.49
N SER A 64 1.21 -9.74 0.37
CA SER A 64 0.84 -10.32 -0.92
C SER A 64 -0.52 -9.79 -1.39
N LYS A 65 -0.68 -9.69 -2.72
CA LYS A 65 -1.88 -9.14 -3.38
C LYS A 65 -3.12 -9.97 -3.01
N GLU A 66 -2.95 -11.30 -3.04
CA GLU A 66 -3.95 -12.31 -2.73
C GLU A 66 -4.43 -12.19 -1.28
N TYR A 67 -3.48 -12.10 -0.34
CA TYR A 67 -3.79 -11.99 1.09
C TYR A 67 -4.59 -10.73 1.40
N LYS A 68 -4.12 -9.57 0.91
CA LYS A 68 -4.78 -8.27 1.14
C LYS A 68 -6.20 -8.26 0.57
N PHE A 69 -6.32 -8.64 -0.70
CA PHE A 69 -7.59 -8.64 -1.40
C PHE A 69 -8.61 -9.60 -0.78
N TYR A 70 -8.21 -10.84 -0.50
CA TYR A 70 -9.12 -11.85 0.03
C TYR A 70 -9.65 -11.49 1.42
N ASN A 71 -8.77 -11.04 2.31
CA ASN A 71 -9.20 -10.60 3.64
C ASN A 71 -10.12 -9.37 3.55
N SER A 72 -9.85 -8.45 2.62
CA SER A 72 -10.74 -7.30 2.35
C SER A 72 -12.15 -7.75 1.93
N ALA A 73 -12.25 -8.70 1.01
CA ALA A 73 -13.54 -9.24 0.57
C ALA A 73 -14.29 -9.96 1.72
N LYS A 74 -13.56 -10.79 2.48
CA LYS A 74 -14.12 -11.57 3.58
C LYS A 74 -14.60 -10.71 4.74
N ALA A 75 -13.89 -9.63 5.06
CA ALA A 75 -14.31 -8.67 6.08
C ALA A 75 -15.69 -8.05 5.77
N ARG A 76 -16.09 -8.04 4.50
CA ARG A 76 -17.38 -7.51 4.01
C ARG A 76 -18.39 -8.60 3.68
N MET A 77 -18.09 -9.85 4.01
CA MET A 77 -18.94 -11.01 3.72
C MET A 77 -19.30 -11.13 2.23
N LEU A 78 -18.41 -10.67 1.34
CA LEU A 78 -18.65 -10.79 -0.10
C LEU A 78 -18.65 -12.26 -0.54
N PRO A 79 -19.53 -12.65 -1.47
CA PRO A 79 -19.64 -14.01 -1.97
C PRO A 79 -18.52 -14.34 -2.98
N ILE A 80 -17.26 -14.07 -2.61
CA ILE A 80 -16.11 -14.38 -3.43
C ILE A 80 -15.82 -15.88 -3.42
N LYS A 81 -15.55 -16.46 -4.59
CA LYS A 81 -15.09 -17.84 -4.72
C LYS A 81 -13.63 -17.85 -5.13
N TYR A 82 -12.76 -18.23 -4.21
CA TYR A 82 -11.32 -18.37 -4.49
C TYR A 82 -11.00 -19.79 -4.97
N ILE A 83 -10.18 -19.90 -6.00
CA ILE A 83 -9.85 -21.15 -6.67
C ILE A 83 -8.34 -21.25 -6.80
N LYS A 84 -7.80 -22.38 -6.31
CA LYS A 84 -6.42 -22.79 -6.56
C LYS A 84 -6.45 -24.10 -7.35
N GLN A 85 -5.95 -24.05 -8.58
CA GLN A 85 -5.89 -25.21 -9.46
C GLN A 85 -4.94 -26.27 -8.91
N LYS A 86 -5.37 -27.53 -8.92
CA LYS A 86 -4.56 -28.64 -8.42
C LYS A 86 -3.42 -29.01 -9.38
N SER A 87 -3.61 -28.78 -10.67
CA SER A 87 -2.69 -29.16 -11.75
C SER A 87 -1.38 -28.36 -11.74
N ASN A 88 -1.48 -27.04 -11.57
CA ASN A 88 -0.39 -26.10 -11.74
C ASN A 88 -0.27 -25.07 -10.59
N GLY A 89 -1.20 -25.10 -9.63
CA GLY A 89 -1.22 -24.16 -8.52
C GLY A 89 -1.66 -22.74 -8.90
N PHE A 90 -2.18 -22.51 -10.11
CA PHE A 90 -2.68 -21.21 -10.54
C PHE A 90 -3.85 -20.77 -9.66
N GLU A 91 -3.81 -19.53 -9.20
CA GLU A 91 -4.75 -18.96 -8.24
C GLU A 91 -5.53 -17.82 -8.89
N TYR A 92 -6.84 -17.86 -8.72
CA TYR A 92 -7.76 -16.81 -9.19
C TYR A 92 -8.99 -16.79 -8.31
N PHE A 93 -9.82 -15.76 -8.45
CA PHE A 93 -11.09 -15.69 -7.75
C PHE A 93 -12.22 -15.30 -8.69
N ILE A 94 -13.42 -15.72 -8.36
CA ILE A 94 -14.65 -15.39 -9.08
C ILE A 94 -15.48 -14.49 -8.19
N PHE A 95 -15.89 -13.36 -8.75
CA PHE A 95 -16.81 -12.40 -8.13
C PHE A 95 -17.65 -11.76 -9.22
N ASP A 96 -18.95 -11.60 -8.97
CA ASP A 96 -19.89 -10.98 -9.92
C ASP A 96 -19.76 -11.50 -11.37
N ASN A 97 -19.81 -12.84 -11.51
CA ASN A 97 -19.68 -13.53 -12.79
C ASN A 97 -18.42 -13.18 -13.61
N THR A 98 -17.36 -12.73 -12.95
CA THR A 98 -16.06 -12.41 -13.56
C THR A 98 -14.96 -13.16 -12.82
N ALA A 99 -14.03 -13.76 -13.57
CA ALA A 99 -12.81 -14.32 -13.04
C ALA A 99 -11.72 -13.24 -12.98
N TYR A 100 -11.07 -13.12 -11.85
CA TYR A 100 -10.04 -12.13 -11.62
C TYR A 100 -8.75 -12.82 -11.23
N ILE A 101 -7.68 -12.30 -11.77
CA ILE A 101 -6.33 -12.80 -11.58
C ILE A 101 -5.38 -11.68 -11.22
N PHE A 102 -4.41 -11.99 -10.37
CA PHE A 102 -3.37 -11.02 -10.01
C PHE A 102 -2.30 -10.99 -11.10
N PRO A 103 -1.85 -9.81 -11.54
CA PRO A 103 -0.81 -9.70 -12.54
C PRO A 103 0.55 -10.12 -11.98
N ASN A 104 1.35 -10.78 -12.80
CA ASN A 104 2.75 -11.11 -12.52
C ASN A 104 3.71 -9.97 -12.85
N PHE A 105 3.25 -8.98 -13.63
CA PHE A 105 4.02 -7.78 -13.93
C PHE A 105 4.01 -6.77 -12.77
N THR A 106 5.03 -5.92 -12.73
CA THR A 106 5.18 -4.88 -11.70
C THR A 106 4.68 -3.52 -12.15
N LYS A 107 4.68 -3.25 -13.47
CA LYS A 107 4.17 -2.01 -14.03
C LYS A 107 3.38 -2.23 -15.33
N LEU A 108 2.47 -1.31 -15.60
CA LEU A 108 1.67 -1.19 -16.81
C LEU A 108 1.79 0.26 -17.31
N SER A 109 2.49 0.49 -18.42
CA SER A 109 2.63 1.81 -19.03
C SER A 109 1.85 1.90 -20.33
N PHE A 110 1.55 3.12 -20.76
CA PHE A 110 0.97 3.39 -22.07
C PHE A 110 2.04 3.97 -22.99
N SER A 111 2.29 3.32 -24.13
CA SER A 111 3.16 3.84 -25.18
C SER A 111 2.35 4.76 -26.07
N GLU A 112 2.58 6.07 -25.98
CA GLU A 112 1.91 7.06 -26.85
C GLU A 112 2.28 6.88 -28.33
N GLU A 113 3.54 6.50 -28.62
CA GLU A 113 4.02 6.30 -29.99
C GLU A 113 3.25 5.18 -30.72
N ASN A 114 3.00 4.08 -30.02
CA ASN A 114 2.37 2.90 -30.59
C ASN A 114 0.89 2.77 -30.22
N CYS A 115 0.38 3.64 -29.34
CA CYS A 115 -0.96 3.58 -28.76
C CYS A 115 -1.29 2.21 -28.14
N ILE A 116 -0.33 1.58 -27.47
CA ILE A 116 -0.48 0.26 -26.85
C ILE A 116 -0.09 0.27 -25.37
N TRP A 117 -0.71 -0.62 -24.61
CA TRP A 117 -0.38 -0.87 -23.22
C TRP A 117 0.75 -1.90 -23.11
N GLN A 118 1.77 -1.58 -22.32
CA GLN A 118 2.96 -2.39 -22.13
C GLN A 118 3.13 -2.77 -20.66
N THR A 119 3.40 -4.05 -20.41
CA THR A 119 3.73 -4.56 -19.09
C THR A 119 5.25 -4.56 -18.90
N TYR A 120 5.69 -4.38 -17.66
CA TYR A 120 7.10 -4.50 -17.30
C TYR A 120 7.28 -5.44 -16.12
N TRP A 121 8.33 -6.24 -16.19
CA TRP A 121 8.76 -7.12 -15.12
C TRP A 121 10.25 -7.40 -15.26
N ASP A 122 11.02 -7.17 -14.20
CA ASP A 122 12.46 -7.50 -14.11
C ASP A 122 13.32 -7.02 -15.30
N GLY A 123 13.07 -5.79 -15.77
CA GLY A 123 13.78 -5.21 -16.91
C GLY A 123 13.31 -5.69 -18.29
N TYR A 124 12.33 -6.59 -18.35
CA TYR A 124 11.65 -7.00 -19.56
C TYR A 124 10.35 -6.23 -19.75
N SER A 125 10.00 -5.97 -21.01
CA SER A 125 8.72 -5.39 -21.39
C SER A 125 8.00 -6.28 -22.38
N SER A 126 6.67 -6.35 -22.29
CA SER A 126 5.82 -7.01 -23.28
C SER A 126 4.54 -6.22 -23.53
N GLU A 127 3.86 -6.53 -24.62
CA GLU A 127 2.51 -6.03 -24.85
C GLU A 127 1.54 -6.69 -23.87
N LEU A 128 0.63 -5.90 -23.28
CA LEU A 128 -0.35 -6.43 -22.33
C LEU A 128 -1.19 -7.57 -22.94
N GLU A 129 -1.59 -7.44 -24.20
CA GLU A 129 -2.40 -8.46 -24.87
C GLU A 129 -1.66 -9.80 -24.94
N LYS A 130 -0.36 -9.77 -25.22
CA LYS A 130 0.46 -10.99 -25.25
C LYS A 130 0.53 -11.65 -23.87
N GLU A 131 0.73 -10.86 -22.81
CA GLU A 131 0.73 -11.36 -21.43
C GLU A 131 -0.65 -11.93 -21.04
N TYR A 132 -1.73 -11.25 -21.46
CA TYR A 132 -3.09 -11.73 -21.24
C TYR A 132 -3.33 -13.09 -21.89
N GLN A 133 -2.90 -13.28 -23.15
CA GLN A 133 -3.03 -14.57 -23.85
C GLN A 133 -2.16 -15.67 -23.22
N ILE A 134 -0.96 -15.34 -22.71
CA ILE A 134 -0.12 -16.30 -21.97
C ILE A 134 -0.82 -16.73 -20.68
N MET A 135 -1.41 -15.76 -19.98
CA MET A 135 -2.11 -16.01 -18.73
C MET A 135 -3.36 -16.88 -18.93
N LEU A 136 -4.17 -16.61 -19.95
CA LEU A 136 -5.37 -17.42 -20.24
C LEU A 136 -5.06 -18.91 -20.45
N LYS A 137 -3.84 -19.25 -20.90
CA LYS A 137 -3.38 -20.63 -21.06
C LYS A 137 -3.05 -21.33 -19.74
N GLN A 138 -3.06 -20.63 -18.61
CA GLN A 138 -2.83 -21.21 -17.28
C GLN A 138 -4.10 -21.83 -16.67
N PHE A 139 -5.28 -21.51 -17.19
CA PHE A 139 -6.51 -22.16 -16.75
C PHE A 139 -6.57 -23.62 -17.22
N ASP A 140 -7.04 -24.52 -16.36
CA ASP A 140 -7.20 -25.95 -16.66
C ASP A 140 -8.19 -26.21 -17.78
N ALA A 141 -9.15 -25.30 -17.92
CA ALA A 141 -10.17 -25.31 -18.96
C ALA A 141 -10.45 -23.86 -19.41
N PRO A 142 -10.90 -23.65 -20.65
CA PRO A 142 -11.38 -22.35 -21.09
C PRO A 142 -12.47 -21.82 -20.15
N MET A 143 -12.36 -20.55 -19.79
CA MET A 143 -13.34 -19.88 -18.93
C MET A 143 -14.53 -19.43 -19.76
N GLU A 144 -15.74 -19.76 -19.32
CA GLU A 144 -17.00 -19.30 -19.93
C GLU A 144 -17.42 -17.89 -19.47
N ILE A 145 -16.72 -17.36 -18.46
CA ILE A 145 -16.92 -16.03 -17.89
C ILE A 145 -15.77 -15.11 -18.26
N PRO A 146 -15.98 -13.76 -18.29
CA PRO A 146 -14.90 -12.81 -18.51
C PRO A 146 -13.75 -13.02 -17.53
N VAL A 147 -12.53 -12.89 -18.03
CA VAL A 147 -11.30 -12.94 -17.22
C VAL A 147 -10.67 -11.55 -17.21
N LYS A 148 -10.27 -11.05 -16.04
CA LYS A 148 -9.64 -9.73 -15.91
C LYS A 148 -8.43 -9.77 -14.99
N PHE A 149 -7.38 -9.05 -15.36
CA PHE A 149 -6.33 -8.64 -14.43
C PHE A 149 -6.91 -7.68 -13.41
N LEU A 150 -6.92 -8.07 -12.14
CA LEU A 150 -7.16 -7.13 -11.05
C LEU A 150 -5.85 -6.40 -10.78
N ILE A 151 -5.78 -5.10 -11.08
CA ILE A 151 -4.58 -4.29 -10.91
C ILE A 151 -4.82 -3.14 -9.94
N GLU A 152 -3.81 -2.79 -9.15
CA GLU A 152 -3.81 -1.55 -8.37
C GLU A 152 -3.47 -0.36 -9.27
N ARG A 153 -3.96 0.83 -8.89
CA ARG A 153 -3.62 2.10 -9.56
C ARG A 153 -2.12 2.37 -9.60
N THR A 154 -1.41 1.88 -8.59
CA THR A 154 0.05 1.96 -8.42
C THR A 154 0.82 1.18 -9.49
N ILE A 155 0.19 0.16 -10.08
CA ILE A 155 0.78 -0.64 -11.16
C ILE A 155 0.76 0.16 -12.46
N ILE A 156 -0.15 1.13 -12.63
CA ILE A 156 -0.21 1.96 -13.84
C ILE A 156 0.85 3.06 -13.75
N ASP A 157 1.88 2.96 -14.59
CA ASP A 157 3.01 3.89 -14.69
C ASP A 157 2.66 5.13 -15.53
N VAL A 158 1.44 5.64 -15.32
CA VAL A 158 0.91 6.86 -15.93
C VAL A 158 0.33 7.71 -14.80
N PRO A 159 0.85 8.93 -14.54
CA PRO A 159 0.39 9.77 -13.43
C PRO A 159 -1.08 10.17 -13.52
N ASN A 160 -1.60 10.38 -14.74
CA ASN A 160 -2.99 10.70 -15.00
C ASN A 160 -3.57 9.74 -16.05
N ILE A 161 -4.57 8.96 -15.67
CA ILE A 161 -5.30 8.06 -16.58
C ILE A 161 -6.61 8.67 -17.11
N GLU A 162 -6.91 9.91 -16.74
CA GLU A 162 -8.07 10.62 -17.27
C GLU A 162 -8.00 10.76 -18.79
N GLY A 163 -9.05 10.36 -19.48
CA GLY A 163 -9.11 10.35 -20.95
C GLY A 163 -8.41 9.14 -21.60
N LEU A 164 -7.70 8.30 -20.84
CA LEU A 164 -7.17 7.04 -21.35
C LEU A 164 -8.21 5.93 -21.21
N THR A 165 -8.33 5.11 -22.25
CA THR A 165 -9.15 3.90 -22.21
C THR A 165 -8.29 2.73 -21.74
N LEU A 166 -8.62 2.18 -20.57
CA LEU A 166 -7.99 0.95 -20.09
C LEU A 166 -8.46 -0.25 -20.92
N PRO A 167 -7.59 -1.25 -21.17
CA PRO A 167 -7.97 -2.46 -21.90
C PRO A 167 -9.08 -3.23 -21.17
N ASP A 168 -9.99 -3.87 -21.91
CA ASP A 168 -11.14 -4.59 -21.32
C ASP A 168 -10.75 -5.72 -20.36
N CYS A 169 -9.55 -6.29 -20.57
CA CYS A 169 -8.96 -7.32 -19.71
C CYS A 169 -8.41 -6.78 -18.39
N VAL A 170 -8.54 -5.47 -18.12
CA VAL A 170 -8.10 -4.82 -16.88
C VAL A 170 -9.31 -4.47 -16.03
N TYR A 171 -9.23 -4.81 -14.75
CA TYR A 171 -10.07 -4.25 -13.70
C TYR A 171 -9.17 -3.48 -12.75
N LEU A 172 -9.41 -2.17 -12.68
CA LEU A 172 -8.62 -1.28 -11.86
C LEU A 172 -9.25 -1.17 -10.47
N THR A 173 -8.47 -1.51 -9.44
CA THR A 173 -8.74 -1.16 -8.05
C THR A 173 -7.73 -0.11 -7.60
N GLN A 174 -8.07 0.67 -6.58
CA GLN A 174 -7.07 1.56 -6.01
C GLN A 174 -5.97 0.79 -5.28
N ASN A 175 -6.37 -0.08 -4.36
CA ASN A 175 -5.51 -0.87 -3.48
C ASN A 175 -6.21 -2.19 -3.16
N TYR A 176 -5.48 -3.32 -3.13
CA TYR A 176 -6.03 -4.64 -2.81
C TYR A 176 -6.64 -4.70 -1.41
N GLU A 177 -6.06 -4.01 -0.44
CA GLU A 177 -6.55 -3.96 0.95
C GLU A 177 -7.92 -3.27 1.05
N TYR A 178 -8.22 -2.38 0.11
CA TYR A 178 -9.45 -1.60 0.08
C TYR A 178 -10.31 -1.83 -1.16
N ALA A 179 -10.06 -2.89 -1.94
CA ALA A 179 -10.69 -3.11 -3.24
C ALA A 179 -12.23 -3.17 -3.23
N PHE A 180 -12.83 -3.31 -2.04
CA PHE A 180 -14.27 -3.37 -1.82
C PHE A 180 -14.77 -2.39 -0.74
N LYS A 181 -13.91 -1.50 -0.23
CA LYS A 181 -14.36 -0.45 0.70
C LYS A 181 -15.25 0.50 -0.11
N ASN A 182 -16.43 0.83 0.44
CA ASN A 182 -17.52 1.66 -0.08
C ASN A 182 -17.18 2.61 -1.24
N ASP A 183 -18.21 2.94 -2.04
CA ASP A 183 -18.21 3.94 -3.13
C ASP A 183 -17.55 5.30 -2.79
N ASP A 184 -17.28 5.57 -1.50
CA ASP A 184 -16.54 6.73 -0.99
C ASP A 184 -15.05 6.73 -1.36
N ILE A 185 -14.41 5.56 -1.60
CA ILE A 185 -13.05 5.51 -2.13
C ILE A 185 -13.13 5.72 -3.63
N ARG A 186 -13.15 6.99 -4.03
CA ARG A 186 -13.05 7.38 -5.43
C ARG A 186 -11.74 6.85 -5.99
N LEU A 187 -11.83 6.01 -7.02
CA LEU A 187 -10.67 5.63 -7.81
C LEU A 187 -10.04 6.90 -8.37
N LEU A 188 -8.80 7.17 -7.96
CA LEU A 188 -8.07 8.34 -8.41
C LEU A 188 -7.56 8.13 -9.83
N SER A 189 -8.14 8.89 -10.77
CA SER A 189 -7.61 9.00 -12.12
C SER A 189 -6.20 9.61 -12.12
N ARG A 190 -5.93 10.51 -11.18
CA ARG A 190 -4.64 11.19 -11.02
C ARG A 190 -4.07 10.95 -9.63
N LEU A 191 -2.81 10.55 -9.59
CA LEU A 191 -2.03 10.46 -8.34
C LEU A 191 -1.24 11.77 -8.15
N PRO A 192 -1.19 12.34 -6.94
CA PRO A 192 -0.43 13.56 -6.70
C PRO A 192 1.07 13.30 -6.91
N GLN A 193 1.71 14.08 -7.78
CA GLN A 193 3.16 14.01 -7.99
C GLN A 193 3.93 15.06 -7.17
N THR A 194 3.24 16.08 -6.68
CA THR A 194 3.81 17.17 -5.87
C THR A 194 2.89 17.56 -4.71
N SER A 195 3.43 18.26 -3.71
CA SER A 195 2.65 18.80 -2.58
C SER A 195 1.56 19.77 -3.04
N GLU A 196 1.81 20.54 -4.10
CA GLU A 196 0.83 21.42 -4.72
C GLU A 196 -0.36 20.62 -5.26
N GLU A 197 -0.10 19.55 -6.01
CA GLU A 197 -1.15 18.70 -6.55
C GLU A 197 -1.95 18.02 -5.45
N LEU A 198 -1.27 17.50 -4.42
CA LEU A 198 -1.92 16.91 -3.26
C LEU A 198 -2.80 17.95 -2.53
N TYR A 199 -2.31 19.17 -2.34
CA TYR A 199 -3.05 20.25 -1.70
C TYR A 199 -4.35 20.57 -2.45
N GLU A 200 -4.31 20.70 -3.77
CA GLU A 200 -5.51 20.91 -4.58
C GLU A 200 -6.48 19.72 -4.50
N MET A 201 -5.96 18.49 -4.52
CA MET A 201 -6.79 17.30 -4.33
C MET A 201 -7.46 17.28 -2.95
N MET A 202 -6.74 17.63 -1.88
CA MET A 202 -7.30 17.75 -0.53
C MET A 202 -8.40 18.81 -0.45
N LEU A 203 -8.23 19.98 -1.08
CA LEU A 203 -9.27 21.02 -1.14
C LEU A 203 -10.56 20.53 -1.80
N LEU A 204 -10.45 19.63 -2.79
CA LEU A 204 -11.58 19.06 -3.52
C LEU A 204 -12.18 17.82 -2.84
N THR A 205 -11.57 17.33 -1.76
CA THR A 205 -12.02 16.13 -1.07
C THR A 205 -13.07 16.51 -0.03
N PRO A 206 -14.31 15.99 -0.14
CA PRO A 206 -15.37 16.31 0.80
C PRO A 206 -15.03 15.80 2.21
N ASP A 207 -15.56 16.48 3.22
CA ASP A 207 -15.52 16.06 4.62
C ASP A 207 -14.11 15.95 5.26
N ILE A 208 -13.08 16.46 4.59
CA ILE A 208 -11.78 16.72 5.22
C ILE A 208 -11.95 17.87 6.23
N VAL A 209 -11.67 17.59 7.50
CA VAL A 209 -11.81 18.55 8.60
C VAL A 209 -10.56 19.40 8.80
N GLY A 210 -10.73 20.46 9.59
CA GLY A 210 -9.65 21.34 9.99
C GLY A 210 -9.28 22.36 8.92
N SER A 211 -8.08 22.92 9.04
CA SER A 211 -7.57 23.90 8.09
C SER A 211 -6.16 23.55 7.68
N PHE A 212 -5.90 23.56 6.37
CA PHE A 212 -4.58 23.29 5.83
C PHE A 212 -4.12 24.43 4.92
N LYS A 213 -2.79 24.62 4.86
CA LYS A 213 -2.14 25.63 4.03
C LYS A 213 -0.89 25.04 3.41
N LEU A 214 -0.65 25.35 2.15
CA LEU A 214 0.62 25.06 1.49
C LEU A 214 1.62 26.18 1.79
N SER A 215 2.81 25.83 2.29
CA SER A 215 3.92 26.76 2.50
C SER A 215 5.25 26.04 2.33
N ASN A 216 6.21 26.66 1.64
CA ASN A 216 7.56 26.12 1.43
C ASN A 216 7.61 24.66 0.90
N GLY A 217 6.65 24.26 0.06
CA GLY A 217 6.59 22.90 -0.49
C GLY A 217 6.01 21.84 0.46
N SER A 218 5.52 22.25 1.64
CA SER A 218 4.84 21.37 2.61
C SER A 218 3.41 21.83 2.86
N ILE A 219 2.50 20.88 3.04
CA ILE A 219 1.14 21.11 3.50
C ILE A 219 1.14 21.06 5.03
N HIS A 220 0.77 22.17 5.64
CA HIS A 220 0.62 22.31 7.09
C HIS A 220 -0.87 22.18 7.43
N TRP A 221 -1.26 21.07 8.04
CA TRP A 221 -2.65 20.72 8.28
C TRP A 221 -2.99 20.69 9.77
N HIS A 222 -3.74 21.70 10.23
CA HIS A 222 -4.36 21.68 11.54
C HIS A 222 -5.67 20.88 11.47
N ILE A 223 -5.58 19.57 11.72
CA ILE A 223 -6.72 18.66 11.67
C ILE A 223 -7.71 19.00 12.79
N THR A 224 -7.21 19.21 14.02
CA THR A 224 -8.00 19.70 15.15
C THR A 224 -7.20 20.75 15.93
N LYS A 225 -7.76 21.31 17.00
CA LYS A 225 -7.01 22.20 17.93
C LYS A 225 -5.81 21.53 18.58
N GLU A 226 -5.83 20.19 18.64
CA GLU A 226 -4.84 19.38 19.34
C GLU A 226 -4.00 18.52 18.40
N ILE A 227 -4.39 18.38 17.14
CA ILE A 227 -3.72 17.51 16.16
C ILE A 227 -3.31 18.33 14.95
N TYR A 228 -2.02 18.26 14.64
CA TYR A 228 -1.40 18.91 13.50
C TYR A 228 -0.66 17.86 12.67
N ALA A 229 -0.69 17.99 11.35
CA ALA A 229 0.09 17.18 10.45
C ALA A 229 0.90 18.04 9.47
N GLU A 230 2.09 17.58 9.13
CA GLU A 230 2.89 18.11 8.03
C GLU A 230 3.01 17.06 6.93
N ILE A 231 2.83 17.48 5.68
CA ILE A 231 2.82 16.59 4.52
C ILE A 231 3.70 17.16 3.43
N THR A 232 4.58 16.33 2.87
CA THR A 232 5.31 16.62 1.64
C THR A 232 5.03 15.48 0.66
N ALA A 233 4.56 15.82 -0.53
CA ALA A 233 4.41 14.85 -1.61
C ALA A 233 5.53 15.04 -2.63
N ASP A 234 6.39 14.02 -2.74
CA ASP A 234 7.37 13.88 -3.81
C ASP A 234 7.19 12.49 -4.42
N SER A 235 7.29 12.42 -5.75
CA SER A 235 7.39 11.19 -6.55
C SER A 235 8.35 10.11 -6.02
N ARG A 236 9.36 10.47 -5.21
CA ARG A 236 10.39 9.55 -4.71
C ARG A 236 10.30 9.23 -3.23
N ASP A 237 9.95 10.20 -2.40
CA ASP A 237 10.01 10.08 -0.95
C ASP A 237 9.09 11.10 -0.30
N GLY A 238 7.81 10.75 -0.20
CA GLY A 238 6.86 11.57 0.55
C GLY A 238 7.24 11.63 2.02
N TYR A 239 6.75 12.64 2.71
CA TYR A 239 6.89 12.76 4.15
C TYR A 239 5.52 13.05 4.76
N PHE A 240 5.20 12.36 5.84
CA PHE A 240 4.04 12.68 6.64
C PHE A 240 4.40 12.56 8.11
N CYS A 241 4.07 13.58 8.91
CA CYS A 241 4.17 13.51 10.35
C CYS A 241 2.93 14.07 11.03
N VAL A 242 2.64 13.55 12.22
CA VAL A 242 1.58 14.06 13.09
C VAL A 242 2.23 14.52 14.39
N SER A 243 1.78 15.68 14.87
CA SER A 243 2.14 16.26 16.15
C SER A 243 0.88 16.52 16.97
N LYS A 244 1.02 16.46 18.29
CA LYS A 244 -0.08 16.65 19.23
C LYS A 244 0.18 17.82 20.15
N LYS A 245 -0.79 18.70 20.34
CA LYS A 245 -0.76 19.70 21.38
C LYS A 245 -1.13 19.07 22.74
N THR A 246 -0.26 19.24 23.72
CA THR A 246 -0.52 18.92 25.13
C THR A 246 -0.33 20.20 25.93
N PHE A 247 -1.41 20.72 26.51
CA PHE A 247 -1.46 22.06 27.11
C PHE A 247 -1.02 23.14 26.10
N ASP A 248 0.03 23.90 26.42
CA ASP A 248 0.60 24.96 25.56
C ASP A 248 1.83 24.50 24.75
N THR A 249 2.17 23.22 24.82
CA THR A 249 3.33 22.64 24.13
C THR A 249 2.92 21.64 23.06
N TRP A 250 3.64 21.62 21.93
CA TRP A 250 3.49 20.58 20.91
C TRP A 250 4.45 19.42 21.22
N GLU A 251 3.88 18.22 21.36
CA GLU A 251 4.59 16.95 21.24
C GLU A 251 4.76 16.66 19.75
N GLU A 252 5.93 16.97 19.23
CA GLU A 252 6.25 16.81 17.80
C GLU A 252 6.47 15.33 17.44
N ASN A 253 6.06 14.96 16.22
CA ASN A 253 6.34 13.65 15.62
C ASN A 253 5.84 12.46 16.45
N ILE A 254 4.61 12.54 16.98
CA ILE A 254 3.96 11.39 17.64
C ILE A 254 3.83 10.18 16.71
N THR A 255 3.83 10.40 15.40
CA THR A 255 4.06 9.40 14.36
C THR A 255 4.60 10.10 13.12
N HIS A 256 5.45 9.41 12.35
CA HIS A 256 5.88 9.85 11.04
C HIS A 256 6.14 8.64 10.15
N TRP A 257 5.99 8.81 8.84
CA TRP A 257 6.44 7.84 7.85
C TRP A 257 6.63 8.52 6.50
N HIS A 258 7.15 7.74 5.56
CA HIS A 258 7.44 8.16 4.20
C HIS A 258 6.44 7.49 3.23
N PRO A 259 5.26 8.09 3.00
CA PRO A 259 4.26 7.51 2.12
C PRO A 259 4.75 7.54 0.67
N THR A 260 4.37 6.51 -0.10
CA THR A 260 4.45 6.60 -1.56
C THR A 260 3.41 7.61 -2.07
N PRO A 261 3.54 8.11 -3.32
CA PRO A 261 2.52 8.96 -3.94
C PRO A 261 1.11 8.34 -3.93
N ASP A 262 1.00 7.02 -3.83
CA ASP A 262 -0.27 6.31 -3.72
C ASP A 262 -0.84 6.37 -2.31
N ASP A 263 0.00 6.11 -1.30
CA ASP A 263 -0.40 6.15 0.11
C ASP A 263 -0.72 7.58 0.55
N ILE A 264 -0.04 8.58 -0.02
CA ILE A 264 -0.13 9.96 0.46
C ILE A 264 -1.49 10.61 0.23
N TYR A 265 -2.28 10.18 -0.75
CA TYR A 265 -3.64 10.69 -0.85
C TYR A 265 -4.57 9.87 0.03
N TYR A 266 -4.57 8.54 -0.11
CA TYR A 266 -5.56 7.71 0.58
C TYR A 266 -5.32 7.61 2.08
N ASP A 267 -4.11 7.22 2.48
CA ASP A 267 -3.84 7.00 3.87
C ASP A 267 -3.85 8.34 4.62
N VAL A 268 -3.16 9.34 4.11
CA VAL A 268 -3.10 10.64 4.81
C VAL A 268 -4.44 11.36 4.84
N CYS A 269 -5.19 11.45 3.73
CA CYS A 269 -6.45 12.19 3.75
C CYS A 269 -7.50 11.50 4.62
N GLN A 270 -7.47 10.16 4.72
CA GLN A 270 -8.35 9.43 5.63
C GLN A 270 -8.16 9.81 7.10
N ILE A 271 -7.00 10.34 7.50
CA ILE A 271 -6.78 10.75 8.89
C ILE A 271 -7.77 11.82 9.28
N GLY A 272 -7.95 12.84 8.45
CA GLY A 272 -8.77 13.99 8.78
C GLY A 272 -10.14 13.99 8.14
N LEU A 273 -10.68 12.84 7.73
CA LEU A 273 -12.10 12.77 7.36
C LEU A 273 -12.97 12.81 8.62
N GLN A 274 -14.10 13.50 8.55
CA GLN A 274 -15.04 13.60 9.65
C GLN A 274 -15.51 12.22 10.13
N GLY A 275 -15.52 12.01 11.45
CA GLY A 275 -15.94 10.73 12.05
C GLY A 275 -14.88 9.62 11.98
N HIS A 276 -13.65 9.95 11.56
CA HIS A 276 -12.53 9.03 11.60
C HIS A 276 -11.75 9.10 12.92
N ILE A 277 -10.94 8.08 13.17
CA ILE A 277 -10.09 7.97 14.35
C ILE A 277 -8.69 7.52 13.92
N LEU A 278 -7.67 8.17 14.48
CA LEU A 278 -6.28 7.77 14.38
C LEU A 278 -5.88 7.05 15.66
N VAL A 279 -5.36 5.81 15.52
CA VAL A 279 -4.90 5.00 16.64
C VAL A 279 -3.41 4.74 16.49
N VAL A 280 -2.62 5.20 17.46
CA VAL A 280 -1.15 5.10 17.45
C VAL A 280 -0.68 4.29 18.64
N GLN A 281 0.30 3.42 18.45
CA GLN A 281 1.02 2.75 19.52
C GLN A 281 2.50 3.09 19.44
N ASN A 282 3.01 3.76 20.48
CA ASN A 282 4.31 4.42 20.47
C ASN A 282 4.38 5.47 19.36
N ASP A 283 4.91 5.10 18.20
CA ASP A 283 5.12 5.89 16.99
C ASP A 283 4.43 5.30 15.75
N SER A 284 3.83 4.12 15.89
CA SER A 284 3.30 3.33 14.78
C SER A 284 1.78 3.46 14.69
N ILE A 285 1.27 3.70 13.49
CA ILE A 285 -0.18 3.68 13.24
C ILE A 285 -0.69 2.25 13.33
N LEU A 286 -1.65 2.03 14.23
CA LEU A 286 -2.37 0.77 14.38
C LEU A 286 -3.66 0.73 13.58
N TYR A 287 -4.35 1.87 13.46
CA TYR A 287 -5.61 2.01 12.74
C TYR A 287 -5.85 3.45 12.35
N MET A 288 -6.50 3.61 11.20
CA MET A 288 -6.94 4.89 10.68
C MET A 288 -8.16 4.65 9.78
N GLY A 289 -9.25 5.36 10.07
CA GLY A 289 -10.51 5.20 9.37
C GLY A 289 -11.69 5.45 10.28
N ASN A 290 -12.88 5.06 9.82
CA ASN A 290 -14.14 5.28 10.53
C ASN A 290 -14.10 4.75 11.98
N LYS A 291 -14.44 5.62 12.94
CA LYS A 291 -14.45 5.30 14.37
C LYS A 291 -15.29 4.07 14.71
N ASN A 292 -16.43 3.88 14.04
CA ASN A 292 -17.35 2.77 14.29
C ASN A 292 -16.80 1.41 13.83
N SER A 293 -15.81 1.43 12.93
CA SER A 293 -15.16 0.23 12.40
C SER A 293 -13.79 -0.03 13.06
N CYS A 294 -13.45 0.70 14.11
CA CYS A 294 -12.15 0.56 14.78
C CYS A 294 -12.06 -0.78 15.53
N PRO A 295 -11.09 -1.66 15.21
CA PRO A 295 -10.95 -2.95 15.87
C PRO A 295 -10.27 -2.86 17.26
N TYR A 296 -9.83 -1.67 17.66
CA TYR A 296 -9.12 -1.44 18.92
C TYR A 296 -10.05 -0.82 19.96
N ASN A 297 -10.13 -1.48 21.12
CA ASN A 297 -10.92 -0.98 22.26
C ASN A 297 -10.06 -0.08 23.16
N GLN A 298 -10.62 1.06 23.58
CA GLN A 298 -10.02 2.03 24.51
C GLN A 298 -9.77 1.43 25.91
N ASP A 299 -10.51 0.40 26.32
CA ASP A 299 -10.42 -0.19 27.67
C ASP A 299 -9.03 -0.75 28.00
N ASN A 300 -8.26 -1.17 26.99
CA ASN A 300 -6.90 -1.71 27.15
C ASN A 300 -5.79 -0.75 26.68
N ALA A 301 -6.14 0.50 26.39
CA ALA A 301 -5.25 1.45 25.73
C ALA A 301 -4.01 1.79 26.56
N LYS A 302 -4.22 2.13 27.85
CA LYS A 302 -3.15 2.53 28.77
C LYS A 302 -2.11 1.43 29.01
N ALA A 303 -2.55 0.18 29.17
CA ALA A 303 -1.66 -0.95 29.42
C ALA A 303 -0.76 -1.27 28.21
N ARG A 304 -1.15 -0.84 27.00
CA ARG A 304 -0.46 -1.13 25.74
C ARG A 304 0.17 0.10 25.09
N ASN A 305 0.17 1.25 25.78
CA ASN A 305 0.62 2.53 25.24
C ASN A 305 -0.05 2.89 23.89
N ILE A 306 -1.34 2.56 23.76
CA ILE A 306 -2.17 2.89 22.60
C ILE A 306 -2.86 4.22 22.88
N ARG A 307 -2.79 5.15 21.92
CA ARG A 307 -3.41 6.46 21.96
C ARG A 307 -4.46 6.56 20.86
N PHE A 308 -5.59 7.16 21.18
CA PHE A 308 -6.73 7.35 20.28
C PHE A 308 -6.94 8.84 20.05
N TYR A 309 -6.97 9.27 18.80
CA TYR A 309 -7.21 10.64 18.39
C TYR A 309 -8.47 10.66 17.53
N SER A 310 -9.59 10.99 18.16
CA SER A 310 -10.87 11.11 17.46
C SER A 310 -10.90 12.41 16.68
N ILE A 311 -11.31 12.32 15.42
CA ILE A 311 -11.54 13.46 14.56
C ILE A 311 -13.05 13.72 14.58
N GLU A 312 -13.50 14.22 15.74
CA GLU A 312 -14.85 14.69 15.96
C GLU A 312 -14.79 16.21 16.08
N GLU A 313 -15.81 16.88 15.52
CA GLU A 313 -15.90 18.35 15.43
C GLU A 313 -15.66 19.08 16.77
#